data_AF-A0A7W2GRQ6-F1
#
_entry.id   AF-A0A7W2GRQ6-F1
#
_cell.length_a   1.000
_cell.length_b   1.000
_cell.length_c   1.000
_cell.angle_alpha   90.00
_cell.angle_beta   90.00
_cell.angle_gamma   90.00
#
_symmetry.space_group_name_H-M   'P 1'
#
loop_
_entity.id
_entity.type
_entity.pdbx_description
1 polymer ?
#
loop_
_entity_poly.entity_id
_entity_poly.type
_entity_poly.pdbx_seq_one_letter_code
_entity_poly.pdbx_strand_id
1 'polypeptide(L)'
;MGSRMATRLLAEGHELRVWNRMPDRAVDLIAAGARLAASPREAAAGADLVLSMLRDDEASSAFWDMGEELGIPRATASAILGETPVFSPAAKAAAASMNAQAFAPMFPIDLVAKDFGYVTALARMAGAAVPLSSTLHALFQEADQAGFGDHNITGIIAHFERKWRE
;
A
#
# COMPACT_ATOMS: atom_id res chain seq x y z
N MET A 1 8.93 -8.65 13.95
CA MET A 1 9.82 -8.74 12.77
C MET A 1 10.86 -7.62 12.76
N GLY A 2 10.48 -6.35 12.89
CA GLY A 2 11.40 -5.19 12.79
C GLY A 2 12.62 -5.23 13.72
N SER A 3 12.44 -5.61 14.99
CA SER A 3 13.57 -5.70 15.94
C SER A 3 14.64 -6.69 15.50
N ARG A 4 14.25 -7.88 15.00
CA ARG A 4 15.22 -8.89 14.52
C ARG A 4 16.00 -8.40 13.30
N MET A 5 15.36 -7.67 12.40
CA MET A 5 16.02 -7.06 11.24
C MET A 5 17.00 -5.97 11.67
N ALA A 6 16.58 -5.08 12.56
CA ALA A 6 17.43 -4.03 13.13
C ALA A 6 18.66 -4.59 13.85
N THR A 7 18.50 -5.64 14.68
CA THR A 7 19.61 -6.32 15.33
C THR A 7 20.61 -6.91 14.33
N ARG A 8 20.13 -7.46 13.20
CA ARG A 8 21.02 -7.99 12.16
C ARG A 8 21.79 -6.89 11.44
N LEU A 9 21.13 -5.79 11.09
CA LEU A 9 21.79 -4.64 10.47
C LEU A 9 22.88 -4.05 11.38
N LEU A 10 22.61 -3.93 12.68
CA LEU A 10 23.61 -3.52 13.68
C LEU A 10 24.79 -4.51 13.75
N ALA A 11 24.51 -5.81 13.75
CA ALA A 11 25.56 -6.84 13.81
C ALA A 11 26.49 -6.85 12.59
N GLU A 12 25.99 -6.46 11.42
CA GLU A 12 26.78 -6.27 10.19
C GLU A 12 27.49 -4.90 10.13
N GLY A 13 27.35 -4.07 11.18
CA GLY A 13 28.07 -2.80 11.32
C GLY A 13 27.42 -1.60 10.64
N HIS A 14 26.14 -1.69 10.24
CA HIS A 14 25.44 -0.55 9.67
C HIS A 14 25.04 0.47 10.74
N GLU A 15 25.20 1.76 10.44
CA GLU A 15 24.62 2.83 11.26
C GLU A 15 23.08 2.76 11.17
N LEU A 16 22.43 2.65 12.33
CA LEU A 16 20.98 2.46 12.38
C LEU A 16 20.32 3.52 13.25
N ARG A 17 19.34 4.22 12.65
CA ARG A 17 18.35 5.02 13.37
C ARG A 17 17.04 4.26 13.43
N VAL A 18 16.43 4.24 14.61
CA VAL A 18 15.14 3.57 14.85
C VAL A 18 14.13 4.54 15.40
N TRP A 19 12.87 4.39 15.01
CA TRP A 19 11.74 5.06 15.64
C TRP A 19 10.66 4.03 15.94
N ASN A 20 9.99 4.20 17.07
CA ASN A 20 8.82 3.43 17.42
C ASN A 20 7.83 4.35 18.14
N ARG A 21 6.53 4.23 17.80
CA ARG A 21 5.46 4.95 18.49
C ARG A 21 5.49 4.75 20.01
N MET A 22 5.94 3.58 20.47
CA MET A 22 6.26 3.30 21.87
C MET A 22 7.78 3.21 22.03
N PRO A 23 8.47 4.28 22.47
CA PRO A 23 9.94 4.32 22.57
C PRO A 23 10.53 3.18 23.38
N ASP A 24 9.85 2.75 24.45
CA ASP A 24 10.29 1.67 25.32
C ASP A 24 10.45 0.32 24.59
N ARG A 25 9.82 0.15 23.43
CA ARG A 25 9.99 -1.05 22.59
C ARG A 25 11.31 -1.07 21.80
N ALA A 26 12.09 0.01 21.84
CA ALA A 26 13.38 0.12 21.16
C ALA A 26 14.58 -0.05 22.12
N VAL A 27 14.35 -0.27 23.42
CA VAL A 27 15.41 -0.33 24.45
C VAL A 27 16.53 -1.30 24.08
N ASP A 28 16.20 -2.53 23.68
CA ASP A 28 17.21 -3.53 23.30
C ASP A 28 18.02 -3.12 22.07
N LEU A 29 17.40 -2.41 21.13
CA LEU A 29 18.09 -1.91 19.92
C LEU A 29 19.03 -0.77 20.26
N ILE A 30 18.63 0.12 21.18
CA ILE A 30 19.48 1.20 21.68
C ILE A 30 20.68 0.63 22.42
N ALA A 31 20.46 -0.37 23.29
CA ALA A 31 21.54 -1.08 23.97
C ALA A 31 22.50 -1.78 22.99
N ALA A 32 21.99 -2.23 21.84
CA ALA A 32 22.77 -2.81 20.76
C ALA A 32 23.44 -1.77 19.82
N GLY A 33 23.26 -0.46 20.07
CA GLY A 33 23.94 0.61 19.33
C GLY A 33 23.08 1.39 18.33
N ALA A 34 21.78 1.13 18.24
CA ALA A 34 20.89 1.97 17.43
C ALA A 34 20.67 3.34 18.07
N ARG A 35 20.54 4.37 17.24
CA ARG A 35 20.12 5.69 17.69
C ARG A 35 18.59 5.79 17.65
N LEU A 36 17.97 6.10 18.77
CA LEU A 36 16.54 6.41 18.82
C LEU A 36 16.29 7.80 18.23
N ALA A 37 15.39 7.87 17.25
CA ALA A 37 14.87 9.12 16.71
C ALA A 37 13.59 9.53 17.45
N ALA A 38 13.37 10.83 17.63
CA ALA A 38 12.17 11.40 18.25
C ALA A 38 10.96 11.41 17.30
N SER A 39 11.20 11.32 15.99
CA SER A 39 10.15 11.25 14.98
C SER A 39 10.57 10.40 13.77
N PRO A 40 9.60 9.92 12.97
CA PRO A 40 9.89 9.25 11.70
C PRO A 40 10.64 10.15 10.72
N ARG A 41 10.38 11.46 10.75
CA ARG A 41 11.14 12.47 9.99
C ARG A 41 12.62 12.42 10.32
N GLU A 42 12.95 12.45 11.62
CA GLU A 42 14.33 12.40 12.09
C GLU A 42 14.98 11.04 11.78
N ALA A 43 14.23 9.94 11.87
CA ALA A 43 14.72 8.62 11.51
C ALA A 43 15.13 8.54 10.03
N ALA A 44 14.36 9.18 9.14
CA ALA A 44 14.59 9.17 7.70
C ALA A 44 15.61 10.21 7.19
N ALA A 45 15.84 11.30 7.94
CA ALA A 45 16.61 12.44 7.45
C ALA A 45 18.04 12.08 7.03
N GLY A 46 18.36 12.12 5.73
CA GLY A 46 19.70 11.77 5.23
C GLY A 46 20.07 10.30 5.42
N ALA A 47 19.09 9.40 5.54
CA ALA A 47 19.34 7.96 5.49
C ALA A 47 19.44 7.51 4.03
N ASP A 48 20.40 6.62 3.72
CA ASP A 48 20.51 6.00 2.39
C ASP A 48 19.36 5.02 2.10
N LEU A 49 18.79 4.42 3.16
CA LEU A 49 17.68 3.47 3.09
C LEU A 49 16.73 3.65 4.28
N VAL A 50 15.42 3.64 4.02
CA VAL A 50 14.37 3.70 5.04
C VAL A 50 13.53 2.42 4.98
N LEU A 51 13.40 1.73 6.12
CA LEU A 51 12.62 0.51 6.25
C LEU A 51 11.49 0.71 7.28
N SER A 52 10.24 0.51 6.85
CA SER A 52 9.07 0.49 7.74
C SER A 52 8.67 -0.95 8.06
N MET A 53 8.34 -1.23 9.32
CA MET A 53 7.84 -2.55 9.73
C MET A 53 6.72 -2.40 10.77
N LEU A 54 5.47 -2.55 10.31
CA LEU A 54 4.27 -2.16 11.05
C LEU A 54 3.41 -3.38 11.39
N ARG A 55 2.49 -3.21 12.34
CA ARG A 55 1.71 -4.32 12.92
C ARG A 55 0.52 -4.73 12.06
N ASP A 56 -0.17 -3.75 11.49
CA ASP A 56 -1.47 -3.90 10.83
C ASP A 56 -1.70 -2.77 9.81
N ASP A 57 -2.82 -2.86 9.09
CA ASP A 57 -3.21 -1.91 8.04
C ASP A 57 -3.48 -0.51 8.61
N GLU A 58 -4.04 -0.41 9.82
CA GLU A 58 -4.27 0.86 10.51
C GLU A 58 -2.96 1.60 10.80
N ALA A 59 -1.97 0.88 11.36
CA ALA A 59 -0.64 1.45 11.59
C ALA A 59 0.05 1.82 10.26
N SER A 60 -0.22 1.07 9.19
CA SER A 60 0.31 1.34 7.86
C SER A 60 -0.31 2.60 7.25
N SER A 61 -1.63 2.75 7.32
CA SER A 61 -2.34 3.96 6.87
C SER A 61 -1.80 5.19 7.58
N ALA A 62 -1.76 5.17 8.92
CA ALA A 62 -1.25 6.29 9.71
C ALA A 62 0.22 6.63 9.38
N PHE A 63 1.03 5.61 9.03
CA PHE A 63 2.40 5.83 8.58
C PHE A 63 2.47 6.49 7.20
N TRP A 64 1.57 6.12 6.27
CA TRP A 64 1.48 6.73 4.94
C TRP A 64 0.98 8.16 4.99
N ASP A 65 -0.07 8.44 5.78
CA ASP A 65 -0.62 9.78 5.98
C ASP A 65 0.46 10.72 6.54
N MET A 66 1.18 10.25 7.56
CA MET A 66 2.34 10.95 8.09
C MET A 66 3.44 11.12 7.03
N GLY A 67 3.69 10.13 6.17
CA GLY A 67 4.62 10.27 5.04
C GLY A 67 4.28 11.48 4.16
N GLU A 68 3.00 11.70 3.85
CA GLU A 68 2.54 12.86 3.10
C GLU A 68 2.77 14.18 3.86
N GLU A 69 2.44 14.24 5.16
CA GLU A 69 2.75 15.40 6.03
C GLU A 69 4.27 15.67 6.13
N LEU A 70 5.08 14.61 6.01
CA LEU A 70 6.52 14.68 6.01
C LEU A 70 7.10 15.13 4.65
N GLY A 71 6.26 15.28 3.62
CA GLY A 71 6.67 15.66 2.28
C GLY A 71 7.26 14.51 1.48
N ILE A 72 6.99 13.26 1.86
CA ILE A 72 7.35 12.07 1.09
C ILE A 72 6.24 11.83 0.06
N PRO A 73 6.48 12.03 -1.25
CA PRO A 73 5.44 11.82 -2.26
C PRO A 73 4.99 10.35 -2.28
N ARG A 74 3.68 10.11 -2.48
CA ARG A 74 3.10 8.77 -2.63
C ARG A 74 3.81 7.92 -3.68
N ALA A 75 4.27 8.55 -4.76
CA ALA A 75 5.07 7.92 -5.80
C ALA A 75 6.41 7.38 -5.27
N THR A 76 7.09 8.14 -4.43
CA THR A 76 8.34 7.72 -3.77
C THR A 76 8.10 6.55 -2.83
N ALA A 77 7.05 6.62 -2.00
CA ALA A 77 6.68 5.52 -1.10
C ALA A 77 6.36 4.23 -1.89
N SER A 78 5.57 4.34 -2.97
CA SER A 78 5.22 3.22 -3.84
C SER A 78 6.44 2.62 -4.54
N ALA A 79 7.40 3.44 -4.98
CA ALA A 79 8.64 2.98 -5.60
C ALA A 79 9.50 2.19 -4.60
N ILE A 80 9.68 2.69 -3.38
CA ILE A 80 10.43 2.00 -2.32
C ILE A 80 9.77 0.66 -1.97
N LEU A 81 8.44 0.64 -1.77
CA LEU A 81 7.69 -0.59 -1.52
C LEU A 81 7.81 -1.57 -2.68
N GLY A 82 7.79 -1.06 -3.90
CA GLY A 82 8.01 -1.81 -5.13
C GLY A 82 9.30 -2.62 -5.08
N GLU A 83 10.38 -2.10 -4.52
CA GLU A 83 11.66 -2.82 -4.46
C GLU A 83 11.71 -3.94 -3.40
N THR A 84 10.65 -4.11 -2.61
CA THR A 84 10.52 -5.21 -1.66
C THR A 84 9.93 -6.46 -2.32
N PRO A 85 10.23 -7.67 -1.80
CA PRO A 85 9.62 -8.91 -2.29
C PRO A 85 8.11 -9.03 -1.99
N VAL A 86 7.53 -8.07 -1.27
CA VAL A 86 6.10 -8.03 -0.94
C VAL A 86 5.27 -7.48 -2.11
N PHE A 87 5.88 -6.73 -3.04
CA PHE A 87 5.22 -6.20 -4.23
C PHE A 87 5.47 -7.08 -5.46
N SER A 88 4.39 -7.66 -6.00
CA SER A 88 4.47 -8.38 -7.28
C SER A 88 4.73 -7.40 -8.43
N PRO A 89 5.30 -7.85 -9.56
CA PRO A 89 5.45 -7.02 -10.76
C PRO A 89 4.13 -6.38 -11.22
N ALA A 90 3.01 -7.10 -11.09
CA ALA A 90 1.68 -6.59 -11.40
C ALA A 90 1.26 -5.45 -10.45
N ALA A 91 1.54 -5.59 -9.15
CA ALA A 91 1.28 -4.53 -8.17
C ALA A 91 2.13 -3.27 -8.44
N LYS A 92 3.41 -3.44 -8.85
CA LYS A 92 4.26 -2.30 -9.25
C LYS A 92 3.68 -1.56 -10.46
N ALA A 93 3.26 -2.30 -11.50
CA ALA A 93 2.66 -1.70 -12.69
C ALA A 93 1.33 -0.99 -12.36
N ALA A 94 0.50 -1.58 -11.50
CA ALA A 94 -0.73 -0.97 -11.04
C ALA A 94 -0.48 0.34 -10.27
N ALA A 95 0.46 0.32 -9.32
CA ALA A 95 0.84 1.50 -8.55
C ALA A 95 1.40 2.62 -9.44
N ALA A 96 2.22 2.29 -10.45
CA ALA A 96 2.73 3.26 -11.41
C ALA A 96 1.60 3.94 -12.21
N SER A 97 0.65 3.17 -12.74
CA SER A 97 -0.52 3.69 -13.45
C SER A 97 -1.39 4.58 -12.55
N MET A 98 -1.65 4.16 -11.31
CA MET A 98 -2.42 4.92 -10.32
C MET A 98 -1.73 6.24 -9.92
N ASN A 99 -0.42 6.24 -9.73
CA ASN A 99 0.34 7.45 -9.39
C ASN A 99 0.40 8.43 -10.55
N ALA A 100 0.52 7.94 -11.79
CA ALA A 100 0.57 8.78 -12.99
C ALA A 100 -0.82 9.25 -13.45
N GLN A 101 -1.91 8.77 -12.82
CA GLN A 101 -3.29 8.96 -13.27
C GLN A 101 -3.47 8.57 -14.75
N ALA A 102 -2.74 7.55 -15.19
CA ALA A 102 -2.69 7.10 -16.57
C ALA A 102 -3.53 5.83 -16.73
N PHE A 103 -4.79 6.01 -17.15
CA PHE A 103 -5.80 4.95 -17.15
C PHE A 103 -6.27 4.53 -18.55
N ALA A 104 -5.41 4.69 -19.57
CA ALA A 104 -5.72 4.22 -20.92
C ALA A 104 -6.15 2.73 -20.88
N PRO A 105 -7.28 2.36 -21.52
CA PRO A 105 -7.87 1.04 -21.35
C PRO A 105 -6.96 -0.09 -21.83
N MET A 106 -6.72 -1.06 -20.94
CA MET A 106 -6.15 -2.38 -21.26
C MET A 106 -7.04 -3.50 -20.71
N PHE A 107 -7.47 -3.33 -19.46
CA PHE A 107 -8.51 -4.12 -18.80
C PHE A 107 -9.61 -3.16 -18.32
N PRO A 108 -10.52 -2.73 -19.20
CA PRO A 108 -11.56 -1.75 -18.89
C PRO A 108 -12.42 -2.15 -17.67
N ILE A 109 -12.79 -1.17 -16.84
CA ILE A 109 -13.58 -1.36 -15.63
C ILE A 109 -14.95 -2.00 -15.93
N ASP A 110 -15.62 -1.58 -17.00
CA ASP A 110 -16.92 -2.14 -17.41
C ASP A 110 -16.81 -3.64 -17.78
N LEU A 111 -15.75 -4.02 -18.48
CA LEU A 111 -15.47 -5.41 -18.84
C LEU A 111 -15.07 -6.24 -17.62
N VAL A 112 -14.30 -5.68 -16.69
CA VAL A 112 -13.98 -6.33 -15.41
C VAL A 112 -15.25 -6.53 -14.58
N ALA A 113 -16.14 -5.53 -14.51
CA ALA A 113 -17.43 -5.65 -13.83
C ALA A 113 -18.28 -6.77 -14.45
N LYS A 114 -18.35 -6.84 -15.78
CA LYS A 114 -19.03 -7.91 -16.52
C LYS A 114 -18.46 -9.29 -16.17
N ASP A 115 -17.14 -9.44 -16.11
CA ASP A 115 -16.50 -10.73 -15.79
C ASP A 115 -16.81 -11.19 -14.36
N PHE A 116 -16.80 -10.28 -13.38
CA PHE A 116 -17.29 -10.58 -12.03
C PHE A 116 -18.79 -10.90 -12.01
N GLY A 117 -19.58 -10.30 -12.90
CA GLY A 117 -20.97 -10.68 -13.15
C GLY A 117 -21.13 -12.15 -13.53
N TYR A 118 -20.29 -12.67 -14.42
CA TYR A 118 -20.30 -14.09 -14.76
C TYR A 118 -19.91 -14.98 -13.57
N VAL A 119 -18.89 -14.61 -12.80
CA VAL A 119 -18.47 -15.35 -11.61
C VAL A 119 -19.59 -15.44 -10.58
N THR A 120 -20.24 -14.31 -10.27
CA THR A 120 -21.33 -14.26 -9.28
C THR A 120 -22.58 -15.00 -9.75
N ALA A 121 -22.92 -14.93 -11.04
CA ALA A 121 -24.02 -15.69 -11.62
C ALA A 121 -23.77 -17.21 -11.54
N LEU A 122 -22.57 -17.66 -11.93
CA LEU A 122 -22.21 -19.07 -11.87
C LEU A 122 -22.19 -19.60 -10.43
N ALA A 123 -21.63 -18.83 -9.49
CA ALA A 123 -21.61 -19.20 -8.08
C ALA A 123 -23.02 -19.36 -7.51
N ARG A 124 -23.96 -18.48 -7.88
CA ARG A 124 -25.38 -18.60 -7.51
C ARG A 124 -26.00 -19.90 -8.05
N MET A 125 -25.75 -20.25 -9.31
CA MET A 125 -26.25 -21.49 -9.90
C MET A 125 -25.68 -22.74 -9.21
N ALA A 126 -24.43 -22.67 -8.77
CA ALA A 126 -23.75 -23.75 -8.06
C ALA A 126 -24.04 -23.80 -6.55
N GLY A 127 -24.81 -22.85 -5.99
CA GLY A 127 -25.04 -22.74 -4.55
C GLY A 127 -23.77 -22.41 -3.74
N ALA A 128 -22.76 -21.82 -4.38
CA ALA A 128 -21.48 -21.49 -3.75
C ALA A 128 -21.40 -20.02 -3.31
N ALA A 129 -20.74 -19.76 -2.17
CA ALA A 129 -20.48 -18.42 -1.69
C ALA A 129 -19.17 -17.86 -2.28
N VAL A 130 -19.25 -16.66 -2.86
CA VAL A 130 -18.09 -15.93 -3.43
C VAL A 130 -18.01 -14.50 -2.88
N PRO A 131 -17.93 -14.30 -1.55
CA PRO A 131 -18.08 -12.99 -0.93
C PRO A 131 -17.11 -11.94 -1.48
N LEU A 132 -15.85 -12.30 -1.70
CA LEU A 132 -14.85 -11.38 -2.26
C LEU A 132 -15.23 -10.95 -3.68
N SER A 133 -15.58 -11.90 -4.56
CA SER A 133 -15.99 -11.60 -5.94
C SER A 133 -17.27 -10.76 -5.98
N SER A 134 -18.22 -11.00 -5.08
CA SER A 134 -19.45 -10.19 -4.96
C SER A 134 -19.16 -8.76 -4.55
N THR A 135 -18.27 -8.54 -3.58
CA THR A 135 -17.84 -7.19 -3.18
C THR A 135 -17.09 -6.49 -4.30
N LEU A 136 -16.17 -7.18 -4.98
CA LEU A 136 -15.44 -6.63 -6.12
C LEU A 136 -16.39 -6.29 -7.28
N HIS A 137 -17.37 -7.15 -7.58
CA HIS A 137 -18.40 -6.88 -8.59
C HIS A 137 -19.13 -5.56 -8.28
N ALA A 138 -19.60 -5.38 -7.05
CA ALA A 138 -20.30 -4.17 -6.64
C ALA A 138 -19.41 -2.92 -6.76
N LEU A 139 -18.14 -3.00 -6.37
CA LEU A 139 -17.20 -1.89 -6.48
C LEU A 139 -16.92 -1.48 -7.92
N PHE A 140 -16.70 -2.44 -8.82
CA PHE A 140 -16.46 -2.14 -10.24
C PHE A 140 -17.74 -1.66 -10.95
N GLN A 141 -18.92 -2.17 -10.58
CA GLN A 141 -20.19 -1.63 -11.09
C GLN A 141 -20.43 -0.19 -10.62
N GLU A 142 -20.10 0.14 -9.38
CA GLU A 142 -20.22 1.51 -8.86
C GLU A 142 -19.28 2.46 -9.62
N ALA A 143 -18.03 2.04 -9.88
CA ALA A 143 -17.07 2.82 -10.65
C ALA A 143 -17.49 3.01 -12.12
N ASP A 144 -18.05 1.98 -12.74
CA ASP A 144 -18.61 2.06 -14.10
C ASP A 144 -19.76 3.09 -14.17
N GLN A 145 -20.75 2.96 -13.29
CA GLN A 145 -21.88 3.90 -13.17
C GLN A 145 -21.44 5.34 -12.85
N ALA A 146 -20.29 5.48 -12.20
CA ALA A 146 -19.67 6.76 -11.90
C ALA A 146 -18.94 7.43 -13.08
N GLY A 147 -18.91 6.78 -14.26
CA GLY A 147 -18.32 7.29 -15.50
C GLY A 147 -16.89 6.84 -15.74
N PHE A 148 -16.41 5.82 -15.02
CA PHE A 148 -15.04 5.31 -15.16
C PHE A 148 -14.95 4.00 -15.95
N GLY A 149 -16.03 3.53 -16.59
CA GLY A 149 -16.08 2.24 -17.30
C GLY A 149 -14.94 2.03 -18.29
N ASP A 150 -14.63 3.07 -19.07
CA ASP A 150 -13.62 3.05 -20.13
C ASP A 150 -12.17 3.14 -19.61
N HIS A 151 -11.97 3.32 -18.30
CA HIS A 151 -10.65 3.34 -17.70
C HIS A 151 -10.14 1.91 -17.51
N ASN A 152 -8.81 1.74 -17.57
CA ASN A 152 -8.18 0.52 -17.09
C ASN A 152 -8.60 0.19 -15.64
N ILE A 153 -8.52 -1.07 -15.23
CA ILE A 153 -8.88 -1.55 -13.89
C ILE A 153 -8.25 -0.73 -12.74
N THR A 154 -7.05 -0.17 -12.98
CA THR A 154 -6.33 0.71 -12.04
C THR A 154 -6.99 2.07 -11.86
N GLY A 155 -7.82 2.52 -12.81
CA GLY A 155 -8.59 3.75 -12.77
C GLY A 155 -9.69 3.78 -11.71
N ILE A 156 -9.97 2.65 -11.06
CA ILE A 156 -10.86 2.60 -9.89
C ILE A 156 -10.39 3.52 -8.75
N ILE A 157 -9.10 3.85 -8.71
CA ILE A 157 -8.59 4.81 -7.72
C ILE A 157 -9.19 6.21 -7.87
N ALA A 158 -9.50 6.64 -9.10
CA ALA A 158 -10.14 7.93 -9.33
C ALA A 158 -11.56 7.98 -8.74
N HIS A 159 -12.28 6.85 -8.76
CA HIS A 159 -13.58 6.70 -8.11
C HIS A 159 -13.45 6.84 -6.58
N PHE A 160 -12.48 6.16 -5.98
CA PHE A 160 -12.24 6.25 -4.54
C PHE A 160 -11.80 7.64 -4.09
N GLU A 161 -10.88 8.29 -4.82
CA GLU A 161 -10.45 9.64 -4.49
C GLU A 161 -11.59 10.67 -4.63
N ARG A 162 -12.57 10.44 -5.53
CA ARG A 162 -13.79 11.26 -5.58
C ARG A 162 -14.63 11.05 -4.32
N LYS A 163 -14.90 9.79 -3.99
CA LYS A 163 -15.75 9.38 -2.86
C LYS A 163 -15.19 9.75 -1.49
N TRP A 164 -13.87 9.77 -1.31
CA TRP A 164 -13.23 10.14 -0.03
C TRP A 164 -13.01 11.65 0.17
N ARG A 165 -13.24 12.46 -0.88
CA ARG A 165 -13.22 13.93 -0.77
C ARG A 165 -14.59 14.51 -0.38
N GLU A 166 -15.64 13.69 -0.39
CA GLU A 166 -17.02 14.01 0.04
C GLU A 166 -17.24 13.61 1.50
#